data_AF-S4Y1F8-F1
#
_entry.id   AF-S4Y1F8-F1
#
_cell.length_a   1.000
_cell.length_b   1.000
_cell.length_c   1.000
_cell.angle_alpha   90.00
_cell.angle_beta   90.00
_cell.angle_gamma   90.00
#
_symmetry.space_group_name_H-M   'P 1'
#
loop_
_entity.id
_entity.type
_entity.pdbx_description
1 polymer ?
#
loop_
_entity_poly.entity_id
_entity_poly.type
_entity_poly.pdbx_seq_one_letter_code
_entity_poly.pdbx_strand_id
1 'polypeptide(L)' 'MTLREMKGIRRFQRALEHFDEGLSWAALSADAGFADQSHLCRAVRRYAGMTPAALQGAAGASLIAPLYRPLICRDRFVAI' A
#
# COMPACT_ATOMS: atom_id res chain seq x y z
N MET A 1 -3.82 -20.11 -1.76
CA MET A 1 -3.11 -18.87 -1.39
C MET A 1 -2.01 -19.21 -0.39
N THR A 2 -0.75 -18.93 -0.71
CA THR A 2 0.42 -19.29 0.11
C THR A 2 0.69 -18.24 1.19
N LEU A 3 1.45 -18.60 2.24
CA LEU A 3 1.91 -17.65 3.26
C LEU A 3 2.72 -16.49 2.66
N ARG A 4 3.49 -16.76 1.62
CA ARG A 4 4.28 -15.75 0.89
C ARG A 4 3.36 -14.72 0.23
N GLU A 5 2.31 -15.19 -0.44
CA GLU A 5 1.32 -14.33 -1.08
C GLU A 5 0.56 -13.50 -0.05
N MET A 6 0.17 -14.09 1.09
CA MET A 6 -0.47 -13.35 2.19
C MET A 6 0.43 -12.24 2.75
N LYS A 7 1.73 -12.53 2.95
CA LYS A 7 2.70 -11.51 3.37
C LYS A 7 2.83 -10.39 2.32
N GLY A 8 2.83 -10.75 1.04
CA GLY A 8 2.87 -9.79 -0.06
C GLY A 8 1.65 -8.87 -0.09
N ILE A 9 0.45 -9.43 0.09
CA ILE A 9 -0.81 -8.67 0.15
C ILE A 9 -0.81 -7.70 1.33
N ARG A 10 -0.39 -8.14 2.53
CA ARG A 10 -0.34 -7.26 3.71
C ARG A 10 0.61 -6.07 3.53
N ARG A 11 1.80 -6.29 2.98
CA ARG A 11 2.75 -5.21 2.68
C ARG A 11 2.18 -4.25 1.63
N PHE A 12 1.50 -4.79 0.62
CA PHE A 12 0.83 -3.96 -0.38
C PHE A 12 -0.28 -3.10 0.23
N GLN A 13 -1.12 -3.66 1.09
CA GLN A 13 -2.14 -2.91 1.84
C GLN A 13 -1.52 -1.81 2.70
N ARG A 14 -0.45 -2.11 3.43
CA ARG A 14 0.29 -1.12 4.23
C ARG A 14 0.85 0.01 3.36
N ALA A 15 1.39 -0.31 2.18
CA ALA A 15 1.84 0.74 1.26
C ALA A 15 0.69 1.68 0.87
N LEU A 16 -0.52 1.15 0.62
CA LEU A 16 -1.68 1.98 0.27
C LEU A 16 -2.09 2.96 1.38
N GLU A 17 -1.80 2.66 2.64
CA GLU A 17 -2.08 3.56 3.78
C GLU A 17 -1.30 4.87 3.70
N HIS A 18 -0.11 4.84 3.08
CA HIS A 18 0.84 5.96 3.06
C HIS A 18 1.17 6.44 1.64
N PHE A 19 0.37 6.04 0.64
CA PHE A 19 0.63 6.29 -0.79
C PHE A 19 0.45 7.78 -1.18
N ASP A 20 -0.33 8.53 -0.40
CA ASP A 20 -0.65 9.96 -0.58
C ASP A 20 0.20 10.90 0.31
N GLU A 21 1.06 10.36 1.18
CA GLU A 21 1.85 11.14 2.14
C GLU A 21 3.09 11.82 1.53
N GLY A 22 3.26 11.79 0.20
CA GLY A 22 4.41 12.40 -0.49
C GLY A 22 5.75 11.72 -0.20
N LEU A 23 5.74 10.50 0.34
CA LEU A 23 6.95 9.71 0.57
C LEU A 23 7.66 9.39 -0.74
N SER A 24 8.99 9.36 -0.70
CA SER A 24 9.75 8.76 -1.80
C SER A 24 9.42 7.27 -1.89
N TRP A 25 9.50 6.69 -3.09
CA TRP A 25 9.21 5.27 -3.27
C TRP A 25 10.11 4.33 -2.43
N ALA A 26 11.35 4.75 -2.17
CA ALA A 26 12.25 4.00 -1.30
C ALA A 26 11.79 4.04 0.17
N ALA A 27 11.36 5.21 0.65
CA ALA A 27 10.81 5.37 1.99
C ALA A 27 9.51 4.59 2.17
N LEU A 28 8.59 4.68 1.19
CA LEU A 28 7.34 3.93 1.18
C LEU A 28 7.58 2.41 1.17
N SER A 29 8.58 1.94 0.42
CA SER A 29 8.98 0.53 0.45
C SER A 29 9.42 0.08 1.84
N ALA A 30 10.28 0.86 2.49
CA ALA A 30 10.80 0.53 3.81
C ALA A 30 9.68 0.52 4.86
N ASP A 31 8.81 1.55 4.86
CA ASP A 31 7.68 1.63 5.77
C ASP A 31 6.68 0.47 5.58
N ALA A 32 6.38 0.12 4.32
CA ALA A 32 5.50 -1.00 4.00
C ALA A 32 6.13 -2.38 4.22
N GLY A 33 7.42 -2.45 4.58
CA GLY A 33 8.15 -3.70 4.86
C GLY A 33 8.62 -4.46 3.61
N PHE A 34 8.78 -3.77 2.49
CA PHE A 34 9.49 -4.28 1.31
C PHE A 34 11.00 -4.07 1.48
N ALA A 35 11.80 -4.94 0.84
CA ALA A 35 13.25 -4.82 0.87
C ALA A 35 13.77 -3.60 0.12
N ASP A 36 13.07 -3.18 -0.94
CA ASP A 36 13.43 -2.04 -1.79
C ASP A 36 12.23 -1.57 -2.64
N GLN A 37 12.44 -0.53 -3.44
CA GLN A 37 11.46 -0.01 -4.40
C GLN A 37 11.04 -1.03 -5.46
N SER A 38 11.96 -1.86 -5.96
CA SER A 38 11.66 -2.83 -7.02
C SER A 38 10.66 -3.88 -6.55
N HIS A 39 10.74 -4.30 -5.29
CA HIS A 39 9.78 -5.21 -4.67
C HIS A 39 8.39 -4.59 -4.52
N LEU A 40 8.30 -3.33 -4.10
CA LEU A 40 7.04 -2.59 -4.08
C LEU A 40 6.44 -2.49 -5.48
N CYS A 41 7.22 -2.08 -6.48
CA CYS A 41 6.77 -2.00 -7.88
C CYS A 41 6.20 -3.33 -8.40
N ARG A 42 6.85 -4.45 -8.08
CA ARG A 42 6.38 -5.80 -8.45
C ARG A 42 5.06 -6.13 -7.75
N ALA A 43 4.92 -5.80 -6.47
CA ALA A 43 3.69 -6.03 -5.72
C ALA A 43 2.53 -5.18 -6.26
N VAL A 44 2.75 -3.89 -6.52
CA VAL A 44 1.75 -2.99 -7.11
C VAL A 44 1.27 -3.52 -8.47
N ARG A 45 2.19 -3.93 -9.35
CA ARG A 45 1.81 -4.54 -10.64
C ARG A 45 1.02 -5.83 -10.45
N ARG A 46 1.42 -6.68 -9.50
CA ARG A 46 0.77 -7.97 -9.25
C ARG A 46 -0.65 -7.82 -8.69
N TYR A 47 -0.86 -6.86 -7.79
CA TYR A 47 -2.11 -6.75 -7.03
C TYR A 47 -3.07 -5.67 -7.53
N ALA A 48 -2.55 -4.60 -8.14
CA ALA A 48 -3.37 -3.52 -8.69
C ALA A 48 -3.39 -3.50 -10.23
N GLY A 49 -2.55 -4.29 -10.91
CA GLY A 49 -2.46 -4.27 -12.37
C GLY A 49 -1.89 -2.97 -12.96
N MET A 50 -1.37 -2.08 -12.12
CA MET A 50 -0.92 -0.73 -12.47
C MET A 50 0.55 -0.51 -12.10
N THR A 51 1.13 0.61 -12.53
CA THR A 51 2.41 1.11 -11.99
C THR A 51 2.15 1.91 -10.72
N PRO A 52 3.15 2.09 -9.82
CA PRO A 52 2.99 2.94 -8.64
C PRO A 52 2.54 4.37 -8.97
N ALA A 53 3.13 5.01 -9.97
CA ALA A 53 2.73 6.37 -10.37
C ALA A 53 1.29 6.43 -10.90
N ALA A 54 0.86 5.47 -11.72
CA ALA A 54 -0.52 5.41 -12.21
C ALA A 54 -1.52 5.16 -11.07
N LEU A 55 -1.17 4.28 -10.14
CA LEU A 55 -1.97 4.01 -8.95
C LEU A 55 -2.07 5.25 -8.04
N GLN A 56 -0.99 6.00 -7.87
CA GLN A 56 -0.98 7.25 -7.10
C GLN A 56 -1.89 8.31 -7.74
N GLY A 57 -1.82 8.47 -9.07
CA GLY A 57 -2.72 9.33 -9.82
C GLY A 57 -4.20 8.90 -9.70
N ALA A 58 -4.48 7.60 -9.78
CA ALA A 58 -5.83 7.05 -9.65
C ALA A 58 -6.38 7.16 -8.21
N ALA A 59 -5.53 6.97 -7.19
CA ALA A 59 -5.89 7.13 -5.79
C ALA A 59 -6.23 8.59 -5.47
N GLY A 60 -5.46 9.54 -6.02
CA GLY A 60 -5.75 10.97 -5.93
C GLY A 60 -6.99 11.40 -6.74
N ALA A 61 -7.32 10.68 -7.81
CA ALA A 61 -8.41 11.01 -8.74
C ALA A 61 -9.77 10.32 -8.42
N SER A 62 -9.92 9.69 -7.25
CA SER A 62 -11.07 8.86 -6.84
C SER A 62 -11.04 7.41 -7.32
N LEU A 63 -10.46 6.55 -6.49
CA LEU A 63 -11.00 5.22 -6.25
C LEU A 63 -10.94 4.98 -4.73
N ILE A 64 -12.07 5.15 -4.04
CA ILE A 64 -12.30 4.45 -2.77
C ILE A 64 -11.53 4.98 -1.52
N ALA A 65 -10.81 6.11 -1.61
CA ALA A 65 -9.98 6.62 -0.50
C ALA A 65 -10.73 6.92 0.83
N PRO A 66 -11.96 7.48 0.85
CA PRO A 66 -12.65 7.73 2.12
C PRO A 66 -13.34 6.47 2.70
N LEU A 67 -13.81 5.57 1.84
CA LEU A 67 -14.63 4.41 2.26
C LEU A 67 -13.78 3.27 2.84
N TYR A 68 -12.51 3.13 2.46
CA TYR A 68 -11.68 1.98 2.85
C TYR A 68 -10.60 2.35 3.87
N ARG A 69 -10.41 3.65 4.15
CA ARG A 69 -9.53 4.14 5.24
C ARG A 69 -9.84 3.48 6.60
N PRO A 70 -11.10 3.21 7.01
CA PRO A 70 -11.37 2.50 8.27
C PRO A 70 -11.19 0.97 8.19
N LEU A 71 -11.24 0.39 6.99
CA LEU A 71 -11.16 -1.07 6.78
C LEU A 71 -9.72 -1.57 6.65
N ILE A 72 -8.77 -0.67 6.39
CA ILE A 72 -7.33 -0.95 6.36
C ILE A 72 -6.70 -0.64 7.73
N CYS A 73 -7.23 0.34 8.49
CA CYS A 73 -6.83 0.62 9.87
C CYS A 73 -7.48 -0.33 10.90
N ARG A 74 -7.02 -1.58 11.03
CA ARG A 74 -7.47 -2.48 12.12
C ARG A 74 -6.49 -2.57 13.30
N ASP A 75 -5.70 -1.53 13.56
CA ASP A 75 -4.98 -1.37 14.83
C ASP A 75 -4.94 0.11 15.25
N ARG A 76 -6.07 0.60 15.79
CA ARG A 76 -6.08 1.76 16.68
C ARG A 76 -6.98 1.48 17.88
N PHE A 77 -6.64 0.45 18.66
CA PHE A 77 -6.98 0.41 20.07
C PHE A 77 -5.82 1.03 20.85
N VAL A 78 -5.85 2.35 21.06
CA VAL A 78 -5.50 3.00 22.32
C VAL A 78 -6.21 4.36 22.33
N ALA A 79 -7.34 4.40 23.03
CA ALA A 79 -7.95 5.62 23.56
C ALA A 79 -8.99 5.21 24.63
N ILE A 80 -8.52 4.71 25.77
CA ILE A 80 -9.05 4.96 27.12
C ILE A 80 -7.85 4.88 28.08
#